data_AF-A0A6M0EYQ4-F1
#
_entry.id   AF-A0A6M0EYQ4-F1
#
_cell.length_a   1.000
_cell.length_b   1.000
_cell.length_c   1.000
_cell.angle_alpha   90.00
_cell.angle_beta   90.00
_cell.angle_gamma   90.00
#
_symmetry.space_group_name_H-M   'P 1'
#
loop_
_entity.id
_entity.type
_entity.pdbx_description
1 polymer ?
#
loop_
_entity_poly.entity_id
_entity_poly.type
_entity_poly.pdbx_seq_one_letter_code
_entity_poly.pdbx_strand_id
1 'polypeptide(L)'
;MVYKPDTGQLTTANGTLGSANVRVLLAIPKDESELLWVGTTQGLYVGNSDNWESVPALENRTITALAWDDQASSLWVGTDLGLFRLVSQDKSWKIANEFNVHNSGLGTNRVNAIALWAVAKPIALSTGDSGETNLWVGTPCGLSCYSY
;
A
#
# COMPACT_ATOMS: atom_id res chain seq x y z
N MET A 1 -13.16 -14.75 -8.46
CA MET A 1 -13.48 -16.20 -8.37
C MET A 1 -12.52 -16.83 -7.37
N VAL A 2 -12.96 -17.83 -6.62
CA VAL A 2 -12.13 -18.67 -5.75
C VAL A 2 -12.05 -20.04 -6.41
N TYR A 3 -10.84 -20.47 -6.76
CA TYR A 3 -10.60 -21.80 -7.32
C TYR A 3 -9.96 -22.68 -6.25
N LYS A 4 -10.53 -23.86 -6.01
CA LYS A 4 -10.02 -24.87 -5.08
C LYS A 4 -9.35 -26.00 -5.87
N PRO A 5 -8.00 -26.06 -5.95
CA PRO A 5 -7.30 -26.99 -6.84
C PRO A 5 -7.51 -28.47 -6.50
N ASP A 6 -7.73 -28.76 -5.22
CA ASP A 6 -7.97 -30.10 -4.68
C ASP A 6 -9.32 -30.70 -5.13
N THR A 7 -10.34 -29.85 -5.27
CA THR A 7 -11.71 -30.25 -5.63
C THR A 7 -12.09 -29.87 -7.07
N GLY A 8 -11.26 -29.08 -7.75
CA GLY A 8 -11.56 -28.49 -9.06
C GLY A 8 -12.73 -27.50 -9.02
N GLN A 9 -13.20 -27.10 -7.84
CA GLN A 9 -14.37 -26.24 -7.69
C GLN A 9 -14.00 -24.78 -7.93
N LEU A 10 -14.85 -24.10 -8.69
CA LEU A 10 -14.80 -22.66 -8.90
C LEU A 10 -16.04 -22.02 -8.26
N THR A 11 -15.83 -21.16 -7.27
CA THR A 11 -16.89 -20.37 -6.64
C THR A 11 -16.67 -18.89 -6.90
N THR A 12 -17.74 -18.09 -6.84
CA THR A 12 -17.60 -16.63 -6.89
C THR A 12 -16.92 -16.15 -5.61
N ALA A 13 -15.95 -15.23 -5.76
CA ALA A 13 -15.47 -14.50 -4.59
C ALA A 13 -16.58 -13.54 -4.17
N ASN A 14 -16.94 -13.54 -2.90
CA ASN A 14 -18.01 -12.69 -2.39
C ASN A 14 -17.60 -11.21 -2.45
N GLY A 15 -18.57 -10.33 -2.71
CA GLY A 15 -18.43 -8.88 -2.53
C GLY A 15 -18.15 -8.04 -3.78
N THR A 16 -18.15 -6.73 -3.56
CA THR A 16 -18.13 -5.63 -4.54
C THR A 16 -16.89 -5.63 -5.46
N LEU A 17 -15.79 -6.23 -5.02
CA LEU A 17 -14.54 -6.30 -5.80
C LEU A 17 -14.56 -7.30 -6.96
N GLY A 18 -15.58 -8.18 -7.05
CA GLY A 18 -15.65 -9.21 -8.08
C GLY A 18 -15.67 -8.70 -9.53
N SER A 19 -15.96 -7.41 -9.75
CA SER A 19 -15.93 -6.74 -11.06
C SER A 19 -14.95 -5.57 -11.13
N ALA A 20 -14.20 -5.29 -10.07
CA ALA A 20 -13.27 -4.18 -10.02
C ALA A 20 -12.02 -4.47 -10.86
N ASN A 21 -11.46 -3.43 -11.49
CA ASN A 21 -10.15 -3.50 -12.14
C ASN A 21 -9.06 -3.41 -11.06
N VAL A 22 -8.71 -4.57 -10.50
CA VAL A 22 -7.65 -4.72 -9.50
C VAL A 22 -6.28 -4.59 -10.16
N ARG A 23 -5.44 -3.73 -9.60
CA ARG A 23 -4.10 -3.41 -10.11
C ARG A 23 -2.97 -3.92 -9.22
N VAL A 24 -3.18 -3.90 -7.91
CA VAL A 24 -2.16 -4.28 -6.92
C VAL A 24 -2.82 -4.87 -5.68
N LEU A 25 -2.14 -5.86 -5.10
CA LEU A 25 -2.54 -6.54 -3.87
C LEU A 25 -1.40 -6.47 -2.87
N LEU A 26 -1.71 -6.28 -1.60
CA LEU A 26 -0.75 -6.36 -0.51
C LEU A 26 -1.38 -7.05 0.69
N ALA A 27 -0.84 -8.20 1.07
CA ALA A 27 -1.23 -8.90 2.29
C ALA A 27 -0.35 -8.43 3.45
N ILE A 28 -0.97 -8.04 4.55
CA ILE A 28 -0.27 -7.62 5.77
C ILE A 28 -0.76 -8.52 6.90
N PRO A 29 0.13 -9.31 7.52
CA PRO A 29 -0.21 -10.07 8.73
C PRO A 29 -0.55 -9.08 9.84
N LYS A 30 -1.75 -9.18 10.43
CA LYS A 30 -2.13 -8.35 11.58
C LYS A 30 -2.87 -9.18 12.62
N ASP A 31 -2.17 -9.49 13.71
CA ASP A 31 -2.69 -10.32 14.80
C ASP A 31 -3.21 -11.68 14.29
N GLU A 32 -4.42 -12.09 14.69
CA GLU A 32 -5.06 -13.35 14.27
C GLU A 32 -5.80 -13.25 12.91
N SER A 33 -5.73 -12.11 12.22
CA SER A 33 -6.41 -11.89 10.93
C SER A 33 -5.49 -11.31 9.86
N GLU A 34 -5.46 -11.91 8.68
CA GLU A 34 -4.76 -11.32 7.54
C GLU A 34 -5.60 -10.19 6.95
N LEU A 35 -5.02 -8.98 6.84
CA LEU A 35 -5.63 -7.89 6.10
C LEU A 35 -5.10 -7.89 4.66
N LEU A 36 -6.00 -8.03 3.68
CA LEU A 36 -5.68 -7.84 2.28
C LEU A 36 -6.04 -6.43 1.86
N TRP A 37 -5.06 -5.75 1.29
CA TRP A 37 -5.22 -4.46 0.63
C TRP A 37 -5.35 -4.67 -0.87
N VAL A 38 -6.35 -4.01 -1.45
CA VAL A 38 -6.69 -4.14 -2.87
C VAL A 38 -6.70 -2.74 -3.49
N GLY A 39 -5.66 -2.45 -4.26
CA GLY A 39 -5.60 -1.26 -5.08
C GLY A 39 -6.32 -1.48 -6.42
N THR A 40 -7.26 -0.60 -6.75
CA THR A 40 -8.06 -0.67 -7.97
C THR A 40 -7.94 0.61 -8.79
N THR A 41 -8.58 0.68 -9.96
CA THR A 41 -8.75 1.94 -10.71
C THR A 41 -9.68 2.95 -10.04
N GLN A 42 -10.45 2.57 -9.02
CA GLN A 42 -11.47 3.43 -8.40
C GLN A 42 -11.16 3.76 -6.94
N GLY A 43 -10.02 3.28 -6.43
CA GLY A 43 -9.57 3.54 -5.07
C GLY A 43 -8.98 2.32 -4.39
N LEU A 44 -8.76 2.47 -3.09
CA LEU A 44 -8.14 1.47 -2.23
C LEU A 44 -9.21 0.81 -1.35
N TYR A 45 -9.12 -0.51 -1.22
CA TYR A 45 -9.97 -1.30 -0.35
C TYR A 45 -9.10 -2.11 0.62
N VAL A 46 -9.62 -2.35 1.81
CA VAL A 46 -8.98 -3.20 2.83
C VAL A 46 -10.03 -4.14 3.41
N GLY A 47 -9.64 -5.36 3.73
CA GLY A 47 -10.55 -6.32 4.32
C GLY A 47 -10.03 -7.73 4.30
N ASN A 48 -10.98 -8.67 4.40
CA ASN A 48 -10.74 -10.11 4.27
C ASN A 48 -11.68 -10.70 3.21
N SER A 49 -11.66 -12.02 3.02
CA SER A 49 -12.44 -12.72 1.99
C SER A 49 -13.94 -12.38 1.98
N ASP A 50 -14.49 -11.98 3.12
CA ASP A 50 -15.94 -11.83 3.30
C ASP A 50 -16.39 -10.38 3.49
N ASN A 51 -15.50 -9.48 3.93
CA ASN A 51 -15.81 -8.08 4.20
C ASN A 51 -14.75 -7.15 3.61
N TRP A 52 -15.16 -6.33 2.64
CA TRP A 52 -14.33 -5.31 2.00
C TRP A 52 -14.80 -3.92 2.36
N GLU A 53 -13.89 -3.08 2.84
CA GLU A 53 -14.14 -1.68 3.15
C GLU A 53 -13.35 -0.78 2.20
N SER A 54 -14.01 0.21 1.61
CA SER A 54 -13.33 1.26 0.85
C SER A 54 -12.58 2.19 1.79
N VAL A 55 -11.41 2.66 1.39
CA VAL A 55 -10.65 3.71 2.07
C VAL A 55 -11.01 5.07 1.44
N PRO A 56 -11.90 5.87 2.05
CA PRO A 56 -12.48 7.04 1.37
C PRO A 56 -11.46 8.11 1.03
N ALA A 57 -10.34 8.16 1.77
CA ALA A 57 -9.27 9.12 1.51
C ALA A 57 -8.63 8.97 0.11
N LEU A 58 -8.77 7.80 -0.53
CA LEU A 58 -8.24 7.52 -1.86
C LEU A 58 -9.32 7.13 -2.88
N GLU A 59 -10.57 7.52 -2.62
CA GLU A 59 -11.66 7.32 -3.58
C GLU A 59 -11.36 8.02 -4.92
N ASN A 60 -11.76 7.40 -6.03
CA ASN A 60 -11.56 7.90 -7.39
C ASN A 60 -10.08 8.11 -7.78
N ARG A 61 -9.15 7.46 -7.09
CA ARG A 61 -7.72 7.43 -7.45
C ARG A 61 -7.35 6.07 -7.99
N THR A 62 -6.57 6.04 -9.07
CA THR A 62 -6.04 4.76 -9.57
C THR A 62 -4.87 4.35 -8.71
N ILE A 63 -5.03 3.26 -7.97
CA ILE A 63 -3.97 2.72 -7.12
C ILE A 63 -3.05 1.83 -7.96
N THR A 64 -1.75 2.09 -7.91
CA THR A 64 -0.76 1.43 -8.77
C THR A 64 0.31 0.68 -8.00
N ALA A 65 0.59 1.07 -6.75
CA ALA A 65 1.59 0.44 -5.91
C ALA A 65 1.19 0.52 -4.44
N LEU A 66 1.59 -0.49 -3.66
CA LEU A 66 1.37 -0.55 -2.22
C LEU A 66 2.63 -1.08 -1.55
N ALA A 67 3.02 -0.49 -0.42
CA ALA A 67 4.09 -1.01 0.43
C ALA A 67 3.78 -0.71 1.89
N TRP A 68 3.95 -1.70 2.76
CA TRP A 68 3.73 -1.56 4.19
C TRP A 68 5.05 -1.33 4.92
N ASP A 69 5.09 -0.31 5.75
CA ASP A 69 6.18 -0.04 6.67
C ASP A 69 5.78 -0.54 8.07
N ASP A 70 6.37 -1.66 8.48
CA ASP A 70 6.15 -2.27 9.79
C ASP A 70 6.59 -1.37 10.94
N GLN A 71 7.75 -0.72 10.81
CA GLN A 71 8.34 0.07 11.90
C GLN A 71 7.48 1.30 12.18
N ALA A 72 7.00 1.95 11.12
CA ALA A 72 6.20 3.15 11.25
C ALA A 72 4.68 2.89 11.23
N SER A 73 4.26 1.62 11.12
CA SER A 73 2.85 1.18 11.04
C SER A 73 2.05 2.00 10.02
N SER A 74 2.61 2.19 8.83
CA SER A 74 2.06 3.05 7.80
C SER A 74 2.05 2.39 6.43
N LEU A 75 1.02 2.69 5.64
CA LEU A 75 0.88 2.18 4.29
C LEU A 75 1.29 3.26 3.28
N TRP A 76 2.30 2.97 2.48
CA TRP A 76 2.64 3.76 1.31
C TRP A 76 1.80 3.33 0.12
N VAL A 77 1.19 4.31 -0.54
CA VAL A 77 0.27 4.10 -1.65
C VAL A 77 0.69 4.95 -2.85
N GLY A 78 1.06 4.25 -3.93
CA GLY A 78 1.32 4.86 -5.22
C GLY A 78 0.02 5.02 -5.99
N THR A 79 -0.18 6.19 -6.57
CA THR A 79 -1.36 6.49 -7.39
C THR A 79 -0.98 7.15 -8.72
N ASP A 80 -1.97 7.40 -9.57
CA ASP A 80 -1.86 8.27 -10.74
C ASP A 80 -1.70 9.76 -10.41
N LEU A 81 -1.97 10.16 -9.16
CA LEU A 81 -1.96 11.54 -8.69
C LEU A 81 -0.87 11.85 -7.65
N GLY A 82 0.05 10.91 -7.40
CA GLY A 82 1.15 11.08 -6.46
C GLY A 82 1.34 9.87 -5.56
N LEU A 83 2.22 10.04 -4.58
CA LEU A 83 2.51 9.09 -3.52
C LEU A 83 1.85 9.56 -2.23
N PHE A 84 1.16 8.66 -1.55
CA PHE A 84 0.43 8.93 -0.32
C PHE A 84 0.95 8.04 0.80
N ARG A 85 1.00 8.57 2.02
CA ARG A 85 1.25 7.78 3.22
C ARG A 85 -0.01 7.76 4.07
N LEU A 86 -0.53 6.57 4.32
CA LEU A 86 -1.70 6.36 5.17
C LEU A 86 -1.29 5.86 6.56
N VAL A 87 -2.00 6.32 7.57
CA VAL A 87 -1.89 5.86 8.96
C VAL A 87 -3.28 5.51 9.48
N SER A 88 -3.34 4.53 10.38
CA SER A 88 -4.57 4.16 11.07
C SER A 88 -4.85 5.14 12.20
N GLN A 89 -5.96 5.87 12.14
CA GLN A 89 -6.44 6.82 13.15
C GLN A 89 -7.94 6.59 13.39
N ASP A 90 -8.35 6.45 14.65
CA ASP A 90 -9.75 6.26 15.05
C ASP A 90 -10.48 5.15 14.28
N LYS A 91 -9.82 4.00 14.12
CA LYS A 91 -10.31 2.83 13.34
C LYS A 91 -10.53 3.11 11.85
N SER A 92 -9.94 4.18 11.30
CA SER A 92 -10.03 4.53 9.88
C SER A 92 -8.64 4.85 9.32
N TRP A 93 -8.48 4.78 8.01
CA TRP A 93 -7.21 5.12 7.35
C TRP A 93 -7.25 6.56 6.83
N LYS A 94 -6.27 7.36 7.25
CA LYS A 94 -6.13 8.78 6.90
C LYS A 94 -4.82 9.05 6.20
N ILE A 95 -4.83 10.03 5.29
CA ILE A 95 -3.61 10.54 4.66
C ILE A 95 -2.83 11.32 5.70
N ALA A 96 -1.65 10.82 6.06
CA ALA A 96 -0.68 11.55 6.87
C ALA A 96 0.14 12.51 6.00
N ASN A 97 0.53 12.06 4.80
CA ASN A 97 1.37 12.82 3.89
C ASN A 97 0.97 12.57 2.43
N GLU A 98 1.12 13.61 1.62
CA GLU A 98 0.97 13.57 0.15
C GLU A 98 2.25 14.12 -0.49
N PHE A 99 2.75 13.38 -1.47
CA PHE A 99 3.96 13.68 -2.22
C PHE A 99 3.61 13.72 -3.71
N ASN A 100 3.89 14.85 -4.35
CA ASN A 100 3.60 15.11 -5.76
C ASN A 100 4.74 15.94 -6.39
N VAL A 101 4.66 16.20 -7.69
CA VAL A 101 5.68 16.96 -8.44
C VAL A 101 5.98 18.35 -7.87
N HIS A 102 5.09 18.93 -7.06
CA HIS A 102 5.25 20.28 -6.52
C HIS A 102 5.94 20.31 -5.15
N ASN A 103 6.00 19.19 -4.42
CA ASN A 103 6.42 19.20 -3.02
C ASN A 103 7.44 18.11 -2.63
N SER A 104 7.78 17.18 -3.52
CA SER A 104 8.58 16.00 -3.14
C SER A 104 9.73 15.67 -4.09
N GLY A 105 9.91 16.43 -5.16
CA GLY A 105 10.91 16.10 -6.19
C GLY A 105 10.58 14.84 -7.00
N LEU A 106 9.36 14.30 -6.90
CA LEU A 106 8.88 13.29 -7.85
C LEU A 106 8.97 13.85 -9.27
N GLY A 107 9.56 13.09 -10.20
CA GLY A 107 9.64 13.49 -11.61
C GLY A 107 8.28 13.51 -12.33
N THR A 108 7.27 12.81 -11.78
CA THR A 108 5.87 12.84 -12.22
C THR A 108 4.96 12.31 -11.11
N ASN A 109 3.67 12.67 -11.14
CA ASN A 109 2.68 12.21 -10.16
C ASN A 109 2.37 10.72 -10.30
N ARG A 110 2.53 10.15 -11.51
CA ARG A 110 2.22 8.74 -11.73
C ARG A 110 3.30 7.87 -11.08
N VAL A 111 2.93 7.19 -10.01
CA VAL A 111 3.75 6.15 -9.39
C VAL A 111 3.49 4.83 -10.11
N ASN A 112 4.54 4.09 -10.46
CA ASN A 112 4.45 2.77 -11.08
C ASN A 112 4.78 1.65 -10.09
N ALA A 113 5.74 1.89 -9.20
CA ALA A 113 6.22 0.89 -8.24
C ALA A 113 6.74 1.56 -6.98
N ILE A 114 6.64 0.85 -5.87
CA ILE A 114 7.19 1.26 -4.58
C ILE A 114 7.93 0.06 -3.99
N ALA A 115 9.08 0.30 -3.38
CA ALA A 115 9.78 -0.67 -2.55
C ALA A 115 10.31 0.01 -1.30
N LEU A 116 10.19 -0.69 -0.17
CA LEU A 116 10.81 -0.28 1.10
C LEU A 116 12.09 -1.09 1.31
N TRP A 117 13.12 -0.41 1.74
CA TRP A 117 14.37 -1.00 2.20
C TRP A 117 14.72 -0.42 3.56
N ALA A 118 14.48 -1.21 4.61
CA ALA A 118 14.90 -0.89 5.96
C ALA A 118 16.25 -1.56 6.24
N VAL A 119 17.23 -0.78 6.71
CA VAL A 119 18.48 -1.36 7.22
C VAL A 119 18.23 -1.80 8.67
N ALA A 120 18.08 -3.10 8.89
CA ALA A 120 18.10 -3.65 10.25
C ALA A 120 19.50 -3.43 10.84
N LYS A 121 19.61 -2.55 11.87
CA LYS A 121 20.88 -2.41 12.59
C LYS A 121 21.20 -3.72 13.32
N PRO A 122 22.43 -4.24 13.27
CA PRO A 122 22.86 -5.31 14.15
C PRO A 122 22.66 -4.89 15.61
N ILE A 123 22.26 -5.83 16.46
CA ILE A 123 21.83 -5.69 17.87
C ILE A 123 22.87 -4.97 18.80
N ALA A 124 24.04 -4.58 18.31
CA ALA A 124 25.18 -4.12 19.12
C ALA A 124 25.41 -2.59 19.21
N LEU A 125 24.59 -1.73 18.59
CA LEU A 125 24.81 -0.27 18.65
C LEU A 125 23.67 0.43 19.40
N SER A 126 23.93 0.73 20.67
CA SER A 126 23.06 1.43 21.61
C SER A 126 23.07 2.95 21.40
N THR A 127 22.87 3.42 20.17
CA THR A 127 22.60 4.84 19.92
C THR A 127 21.15 4.99 19.48
N GLY A 128 20.42 5.92 20.11
CA GLY A 128 18.98 6.13 19.95
C GLY A 128 18.51 6.63 18.57
N ASP A 129 19.20 6.24 17.50
CA ASP A 129 18.76 6.45 16.11
C ASP A 129 17.92 5.26 15.67
N SER A 130 16.62 5.49 15.46
CA SER A 130 15.77 4.64 14.63
C SER A 130 16.48 4.38 13.30
N GLY A 131 16.56 3.12 12.87
CA GLY A 131 17.22 2.80 11.60
C GLY A 131 16.60 3.56 10.43
N GLU A 132 17.43 4.02 9.48
CA GLU A 132 16.92 4.70 8.28
C GLU A 132 16.12 3.73 7.42
N THR A 133 14.89 4.13 7.09
CA THR A 133 14.08 3.42 6.11
C THR A 133 14.11 4.19 4.80
N ASN A 134 14.47 3.50 3.71
CA ASN A 134 14.47 4.06 2.38
C ASN A 134 13.23 3.61 1.61
N LEU A 135 12.48 4.56 1.08
CA LEU A 135 11.38 4.35 0.17
C LEU A 135 11.83 4.66 -1.26
N TRP A 136 11.90 3.62 -2.07
CA TRP A 136 12.21 3.70 -3.48
C TRP A 136 10.93 3.80 -4.30
N VAL A 137 10.85 4.79 -5.19
CA VAL A 137 9.65 5.12 -5.96
C VAL A 137 9.98 5.11 -7.44
N GLY A 138 9.44 4.14 -8.16
CA GLY A 138 9.55 4.06 -9.61
C GLY A 138 8.45 4.88 -10.28
N THR A 139 8.83 5.77 -11.18
CA THR A 139 7.92 6.60 -11.98
C THR A 139 8.24 6.44 -13.47
N PRO A 140 7.36 6.88 -14.39
CA PRO A 140 7.71 7.00 -15.81
C PRO A 140 8.95 7.88 -16.10
N CYS A 141 9.32 8.78 -15.17
CA CYS A 141 10.47 9.68 -15.30
C CYS A 141 11.74 9.15 -14.62
N GLY A 142 11.73 7.93 -14.09
CA GLY A 142 12.87 7.31 -13.41
C GLY A 142 12.59 6.97 -11.95
N LEU A 143 13.67 6.81 -11.18
CA LEU A 143 13.66 6.31 -9.81
C LEU A 143 13.97 7.45 -8.82
N SER A 144 13.12 7.60 -7.80
CA SER A 144 13.32 8.51 -6.67
C SER A 144 13.54 7.71 -5.38
N CYS A 145 14.30 8.24 -4.43
CA CYS A 145 14.52 7.64 -3.11
C CYS A 145 14.18 8.67 -2.02
N TYR A 146 13.42 8.25 -1.02
CA TYR A 146 13.07 9.04 0.15
C TYR A 146 13.60 8.33 1.40
N SER A 147 14.47 8.99 2.16
CA SER A 147 14.98 8.49 3.43
C SER A 147 14.25 9.19 4.57
N TYR A 148 13.76 8.43 5.55
CA TYR A 148 13.06 8.95 6.72
C TYR A 148 13.27 8.07 7.96
#